data_AF-A0AB35BIM7-F1
#
_entry.id   AF-A0AB35BIM7-F1
#
_cell.length_a   1.000
_cell.length_b   1.000
_cell.length_c   1.000
_cell.angle_alpha   90.00
_cell.angle_beta   90.00
_cell.angle_gamma   90.00
#
_symmetry.space_group_name_H-M   'P 1'
#
loop_
_entity.id
_entity.type
_entity.pdbx_description
1 polymer ?
#
loop_
_entity_poly.entity_id
_entity_poly.type
_entity_poly.pdbx_seq_one_letter_code
_entity_poly.pdbx_strand_id
1 'polypeptide(L)'
;MKITRVPRAAALVLGLGMLVSCGSTATDTAPSTSASPSPSAAPERDLVTGARDQTLPAHCGADFLASLTGRQKLAQLLNVGVTGTADAVDVVRKEQIGGIFIGSWTDESMLAGKQVPQVEAVAKVPLMVSIDEEGGRVSRVADLLGEDPPPRTVAETMTPEQTYEMALKRGRGLRGLGITVDYAPVVDVSSQPANSVIGDRSFSDDPDVVTEYAGEYARGLRDAGLLPVIKHFPGHGAASGDSHTGAVTTPPLDQLQTRDLVPFRELVDTGVGVMVGHLEVPGLTAPGVPASISPAAMTLLRTGTGYGAPAFDGPIFTDDLSGMRAITDKLDTPQAVAAALTAGADVALWLTTDEVPEVLDHLEALVASGKLSQQQVDDSVLRVARAKGVVTC
;
A
#
# COMPACT_ATOMS: atom_id res chain seq x y z
N MET A 1 -41.40 28.40 -32.34
CA MET A 1 -42.85 28.12 -32.41
C MET A 1 -43.13 26.98 -31.42
N LYS A 2 -43.58 27.26 -30.19
CA LYS A 2 -44.99 27.25 -29.72
C LYS A 2 -45.71 25.97 -30.18
N ILE A 3 -46.08 25.05 -29.28
CA ILE A 3 -47.37 24.97 -28.54
C ILE A 3 -47.15 23.99 -27.35
N THR A 4 -47.15 24.40 -26.06
CA THR A 4 -48.26 24.39 -25.04
C THR A 4 -49.01 23.06 -24.86
N ARG A 5 -49.46 22.55 -23.69
CA ARG A 5 -49.27 22.70 -22.22
C ARG A 5 -50.25 21.67 -21.56
N VAL A 6 -49.81 20.88 -20.56
CA VAL A 6 -50.44 20.68 -19.20
C VAL A 6 -51.73 19.79 -19.13
N PRO A 7 -52.18 19.25 -17.96
CA PRO A 7 -51.63 18.19 -17.08
C PRO A 7 -52.71 17.11 -16.70
N ARG A 8 -52.41 16.14 -15.84
CA ARG A 8 -53.43 15.54 -14.95
C ARG A 8 -52.89 15.31 -13.53
N ALA A 9 -53.72 15.71 -12.58
CA ALA A 9 -53.48 15.77 -11.15
C ALA A 9 -53.96 14.50 -10.41
N ALA A 10 -53.34 14.29 -9.24
CA ALA A 10 -53.90 13.87 -7.96
C ALA A 10 -54.59 12.50 -7.77
N ALA A 11 -54.07 11.73 -6.81
CA ALA A 11 -54.86 11.18 -5.70
C ALA A 11 -53.96 10.87 -4.49
N LEU A 12 -54.20 11.60 -3.41
CA LEU A 12 -53.67 11.41 -2.06
C LEU A 12 -54.66 10.50 -1.32
N VAL A 13 -54.20 9.42 -0.66
CA VAL A 13 -55.01 8.73 0.36
C VAL A 13 -54.17 8.53 1.61
N LEU A 14 -54.55 9.28 2.64
CA LEU A 14 -54.18 9.14 4.04
C LEU A 14 -54.90 7.91 4.63
N GLY A 15 -54.18 7.10 5.41
CA GLY A 15 -54.76 6.02 6.22
C GLY A 15 -54.06 5.95 7.57
N LEU A 16 -54.57 6.72 8.53
CA LEU A 16 -54.18 6.75 9.93
C LEU A 16 -55.02 5.73 10.71
N GLY A 17 -54.39 4.87 11.50
CA GLY A 17 -55.07 3.94 12.41
C GLY A 17 -54.23 3.66 13.65
N MET A 18 -54.40 4.49 14.69
CA MET A 18 -54.02 4.20 16.08
C MET A 18 -55.20 3.52 16.79
N LEU A 19 -54.90 2.62 17.74
CA LEU A 19 -55.62 2.24 18.98
C LEU A 19 -54.71 1.16 19.64
N VAL A 20 -53.89 1.40 20.69
CA VAL A 20 -54.16 1.71 22.11
C VAL A 20 -55.03 0.65 22.81
N SER A 21 -54.46 -0.26 23.62
CA SER A 21 -54.34 -0.12 25.09
C SER A 21 -54.30 -1.44 25.89
N CYS A 22 -53.55 -1.38 27.02
CA CYS A 22 -53.67 -2.10 28.31
C CYS A 22 -53.49 -3.64 28.31
N GLY A 23 -52.57 -4.24 29.08
CA GLY A 23 -52.34 -4.18 30.54
C GLY A 23 -52.51 -5.62 31.07
N SER A 24 -51.86 -6.20 32.08
CA SER A 24 -51.07 -5.74 33.22
C SER A 24 -50.31 -6.94 33.83
N THR A 25 -49.16 -6.64 34.46
CA THR A 25 -48.56 -7.22 35.68
C THR A 25 -48.88 -8.65 36.16
N ALA A 26 -47.83 -9.43 36.47
CA ALA A 26 -47.70 -10.13 37.74
C ALA A 26 -46.22 -10.49 38.03
N THR A 27 -45.80 -10.15 39.24
CA THR A 27 -44.56 -10.52 39.95
C THR A 27 -44.55 -11.99 40.36
N ASP A 28 -43.37 -12.62 40.39
CA ASP A 28 -43.02 -13.51 41.51
C ASP A 28 -41.51 -13.70 41.68
N THR A 29 -41.13 -13.97 42.92
CA THR A 29 -39.79 -13.75 43.51
C THR A 29 -39.20 -15.07 43.98
N ALA A 30 -37.93 -15.37 43.62
CA ALA A 30 -36.91 -16.17 44.36
C ALA A 30 -37.22 -17.66 44.73
N PRO A 31 -36.22 -18.57 44.92
CA PRO A 31 -34.92 -18.27 45.50
C PRO A 31 -33.67 -18.96 44.93
N SER A 32 -32.57 -18.41 45.43
CA SER A 32 -31.16 -18.76 45.40
C SER A 32 -30.84 -20.21 45.76
N THR A 33 -29.93 -20.82 45.01
CA THR A 33 -29.09 -21.91 45.50
C THR A 33 -27.64 -21.67 45.11
N SER A 34 -26.84 -21.43 46.16
CA SER A 34 -25.38 -21.38 46.17
C SER A 34 -24.80 -22.79 45.99
N ALA A 35 -23.89 -22.97 45.03
CA ALA A 35 -22.96 -24.09 45.02
C ALA A 35 -21.55 -23.56 44.72
N SER A 36 -20.66 -23.73 45.70
CA SER A 36 -19.22 -23.44 45.60
C SER A 36 -18.54 -24.37 44.58
N PRO A 37 -17.51 -23.89 43.85
CA PRO A 37 -16.73 -24.73 42.97
C PRO A 37 -15.60 -25.46 43.73
N SER A 38 -15.43 -26.76 43.43
CA SER A 38 -14.23 -27.53 43.76
C SER A 38 -13.07 -27.17 42.82
N PRO A 39 -11.80 -27.25 43.26
CA PRO A 39 -10.65 -26.81 42.48
C PRO A 39 -10.28 -27.86 41.44
N SER A 40 -10.38 -27.49 40.15
CA SER A 40 -9.77 -28.25 39.06
C SER A 40 -8.37 -27.69 38.81
N ALA A 41 -7.36 -28.54 39.01
CA ALA A 41 -5.96 -28.24 38.73
C ALA A 41 -5.79 -27.86 37.25
N ALA A 42 -5.23 -26.68 37.00
CA ALA A 42 -4.72 -26.29 35.70
C ALA A 42 -3.27 -26.78 35.57
N PRO A 43 -2.84 -27.32 34.42
CA PRO A 43 -1.43 -27.57 34.19
C PRO A 43 -0.73 -26.23 33.90
N GLU A 44 0.35 -25.98 34.62
CA GLU A 44 1.32 -24.91 34.33
C GLU A 44 1.76 -25.03 32.87
N ARG A 45 1.47 -24.00 32.07
CA ARG A 45 2.13 -23.81 30.78
C ARG A 45 3.30 -22.88 31.02
N ASP A 46 4.49 -23.44 30.92
CA ASP A 46 5.75 -22.71 30.85
C ASP A 46 5.65 -21.60 29.79
N LEU A 47 5.65 -20.35 30.24
CA LEU A 47 5.89 -19.20 29.39
C LEU A 47 7.38 -19.18 29.06
N VAL A 48 7.75 -19.85 27.97
CA VAL A 48 9.05 -19.66 27.34
C VAL A 48 9.06 -18.27 26.72
N THR A 49 9.55 -17.29 27.48
CA THR A 49 10.01 -16.00 26.96
C THR A 49 11.28 -16.22 26.15
N GLY A 50 11.11 -16.53 24.86
CA GLY A 50 12.18 -16.49 23.87
C GLY A 50 12.06 -15.23 23.04
N ALA A 51 12.62 -14.12 23.52
CA ALA A 51 12.96 -13.01 22.64
C ALA A 51 13.97 -13.55 21.62
N ARG A 52 13.51 -13.82 20.40
CA ARG A 52 14.38 -14.20 19.29
C ARG A 52 15.02 -12.92 18.75
N ASP A 53 16.18 -12.62 19.30
CA ASP A 53 17.20 -11.87 18.58
C ASP A 53 17.65 -12.75 17.41
N GLN A 54 17.00 -12.60 16.25
CA GLN A 54 17.45 -13.25 15.02
C GLN A 54 18.40 -12.31 14.29
N THR A 55 19.66 -12.30 14.72
CA THR A 55 20.73 -11.95 13.79
C THR A 55 20.68 -12.97 12.63
N LEU A 56 20.33 -12.50 11.44
CA LEU A 56 20.31 -13.30 10.22
C LEU A 56 21.64 -14.03 10.03
N PRO A 57 21.66 -15.26 9.46
CA PRO A 57 22.90 -15.90 9.08
C PRO A 57 23.67 -14.99 8.13
N ALA A 58 24.96 -14.78 8.39
CA ALA A 58 25.86 -13.86 7.66
C ALA A 58 25.99 -14.11 6.13
N HIS A 59 25.24 -15.07 5.59
CA HIS A 59 25.29 -15.52 4.19
C HIS A 59 23.91 -15.63 3.53
N CYS A 60 22.84 -15.12 4.14
CA CYS A 60 21.54 -15.24 3.49
C CYS A 60 21.51 -14.54 2.13
N GLY A 61 21.08 -15.28 1.09
CA GLY A 61 20.86 -14.74 -0.24
C GLY A 61 22.13 -14.42 -1.01
N ALA A 62 23.32 -14.77 -0.47
CA ALA A 62 24.59 -14.56 -1.15
C ALA A 62 24.64 -15.29 -2.51
N ASP A 63 24.15 -16.53 -2.59
CA ASP A 63 24.09 -17.30 -3.84
C ASP A 63 23.12 -16.66 -4.85
N PHE A 64 22.00 -16.12 -4.36
CA PHE A 64 21.05 -15.39 -5.21
C PHE A 64 21.69 -14.11 -5.76
N LEU A 65 22.33 -13.31 -4.92
CA LEU A 65 23.05 -12.12 -5.35
C LEU A 65 24.18 -12.45 -6.33
N ALA A 66 24.92 -13.54 -6.12
CA ALA A 66 25.99 -13.99 -7.01
C ALA A 66 25.47 -14.51 -8.36
N SER A 67 24.20 -14.92 -8.45
CA SER A 67 23.57 -15.35 -9.69
C SER A 67 23.19 -14.20 -10.63
N LEU A 68 23.20 -12.96 -10.15
CA LEU A 68 22.81 -11.75 -10.89
C LEU A 68 24.02 -10.92 -11.28
N THR A 69 24.02 -10.35 -12.48
CA THR A 69 24.96 -9.27 -12.85
C THR A 69 24.62 -7.98 -12.11
N GLY A 70 25.56 -7.02 -12.06
CA GLY A 70 25.31 -5.69 -11.48
C GLY A 70 24.08 -5.00 -12.09
N ARG A 71 23.97 -4.99 -13.42
CA ARG A 71 22.79 -4.46 -14.13
C ARG A 71 21.51 -5.18 -13.75
N GLN A 72 21.53 -6.52 -13.64
CA GLN A 72 20.34 -7.28 -13.23
C GLN A 72 19.93 -6.98 -11.79
N LYS A 73 20.88 -6.79 -10.87
CA LYS A 73 20.60 -6.34 -9.50
C LYS A 73 19.88 -4.99 -9.51
N LEU A 74 20.38 -4.02 -10.27
CA LEU A 74 19.75 -2.71 -10.41
C LEU A 74 18.36 -2.81 -11.06
N ALA A 75 18.20 -3.63 -12.09
CA ALA A 75 16.92 -3.87 -12.74
C ALA A 75 15.87 -4.44 -11.78
N GLN A 76 16.27 -5.28 -10.81
CA GLN A 76 15.36 -5.80 -9.79
C GLN A 76 14.79 -4.71 -8.85
N LEU A 77 15.36 -3.50 -8.83
CA LEU A 77 14.90 -2.36 -8.04
C LEU A 77 13.92 -1.45 -8.82
N LEU A 78 13.55 -1.83 -10.04
CA LEU A 78 12.68 -1.04 -10.91
C LEU A 78 11.29 -1.67 -11.00
N ASN A 79 10.26 -0.85 -10.87
CA ASN A 79 8.88 -1.22 -11.13
C ASN A 79 8.24 -0.18 -12.07
N VAL A 80 7.77 -0.62 -13.24
CA VAL A 80 7.44 0.31 -14.34
C VAL A 80 6.04 0.08 -14.87
N GLY A 81 5.33 1.17 -15.17
CA GLY A 81 4.04 1.11 -15.85
C GLY A 81 4.18 0.54 -17.25
N VAL A 82 3.25 -0.34 -17.61
CA VAL A 82 3.21 -0.99 -18.93
C VAL A 82 1.92 -0.66 -19.66
N THR A 83 2.01 -0.53 -20.98
CA THR A 83 0.83 -0.27 -21.83
C THR A 83 0.03 -1.53 -22.13
N GLY A 84 0.61 -2.72 -21.98
CA GLY A 84 -0.06 -4.00 -22.17
C GLY A 84 0.94 -5.16 -22.23
N THR A 85 0.46 -6.36 -22.55
CA THR A 85 1.27 -7.60 -22.51
C THR A 85 2.51 -7.55 -23.41
N ALA A 86 2.39 -7.00 -24.62
CA ALA A 86 3.51 -6.96 -25.57
C ALA A 86 4.67 -6.08 -25.07
N ASP A 87 4.34 -4.89 -24.56
CA ASP A 87 5.28 -3.95 -23.94
C ASP A 87 5.92 -4.56 -22.69
N ALA A 88 5.11 -5.15 -21.80
CA ALA A 88 5.59 -5.84 -20.61
C ALA A 88 6.55 -7.00 -20.94
N VAL A 89 6.23 -7.84 -21.93
CA VAL A 89 7.11 -8.93 -22.39
C VAL A 89 8.42 -8.38 -22.93
N ASP A 90 8.38 -7.28 -23.69
CA ASP A 90 9.57 -6.69 -24.31
C ASP A 90 10.54 -6.15 -23.26
N VAL A 91 10.07 -5.30 -22.34
CA VAL A 91 10.90 -4.70 -21.28
C VAL A 91 11.45 -5.75 -20.32
N VAL A 92 10.63 -6.73 -19.91
CA VAL A 92 11.08 -7.82 -19.01
C VAL A 92 12.11 -8.68 -19.71
N ARG A 93 11.90 -9.07 -20.97
CA ARG A 93 12.84 -9.90 -21.71
C ARG A 93 14.20 -9.21 -21.88
N LYS A 94 14.20 -7.92 -22.25
CA LYS A 94 15.41 -7.15 -22.54
C LYS A 94 16.18 -6.77 -21.27
N GLU A 95 15.50 -6.18 -20.29
CA GLU A 95 16.15 -5.51 -19.16
C GLU A 95 16.01 -6.28 -17.85
N GLN A 96 15.13 -7.30 -17.78
CA GLN A 96 14.95 -8.15 -16.59
C GLN A 96 14.60 -7.35 -15.32
N ILE A 97 13.70 -6.37 -15.49
CA ILE A 97 13.20 -5.51 -14.42
C ILE A 97 12.54 -6.30 -13.27
N GLY A 98 12.46 -5.68 -12.10
CA GLY A 98 11.95 -6.28 -10.88
C GLY A 98 10.43 -6.38 -10.85
N GLY A 99 9.73 -5.43 -11.44
CA GLY A 99 8.28 -5.41 -11.46
C GLY A 99 7.67 -4.65 -12.63
N ILE A 100 6.39 -4.91 -12.84
CA ILE A 100 5.53 -4.16 -13.74
C ILE A 100 4.36 -3.58 -12.95
N PHE A 101 3.88 -2.42 -13.37
CA PHE A 101 2.75 -1.73 -12.80
C PHE A 101 1.60 -1.66 -13.80
N ILE A 102 0.44 -2.13 -13.37
CA ILE A 102 -0.81 -2.09 -14.12
C ILE A 102 -1.52 -0.79 -13.78
N GLY A 103 -1.43 0.17 -14.69
CA GLY A 103 -2.04 1.49 -14.56
C GLY A 103 -3.39 1.60 -15.28
N SER A 104 -4.01 2.76 -15.20
CA SER A 104 -5.27 3.04 -15.92
C SER A 104 -5.11 3.11 -17.44
N TRP A 105 -3.87 3.20 -17.94
CA TRP A 105 -3.52 3.21 -19.36
C TRP A 105 -3.15 1.82 -19.89
N THR A 106 -3.03 0.81 -19.01
CA THR A 106 -2.70 -0.55 -19.43
C THR A 106 -3.90 -1.17 -20.15
N ASP A 107 -3.67 -1.80 -21.30
CA ASP A 107 -4.68 -2.53 -22.06
C ASP A 107 -5.38 -3.57 -21.16
N GLU A 108 -6.68 -3.38 -20.95
CA GLU A 108 -7.53 -4.21 -20.09
C GLU A 108 -7.48 -5.70 -20.46
N SER A 109 -7.22 -6.02 -21.73
CA SER A 109 -7.11 -7.40 -22.20
C SER A 109 -5.96 -8.18 -21.55
N MET A 110 -4.94 -7.48 -21.04
CA MET A 110 -3.85 -8.09 -20.28
C MET A 110 -4.38 -8.81 -19.04
N LEU A 111 -5.28 -8.19 -18.27
CA LEU A 111 -5.89 -8.80 -17.09
C LEU A 111 -7.11 -9.64 -17.46
N ALA A 112 -8.00 -9.14 -18.31
CA ALA A 112 -9.21 -9.87 -18.73
C ALA A 112 -8.88 -11.22 -19.40
N GLY A 113 -7.81 -11.24 -20.20
CA GLY A 113 -7.28 -12.43 -20.86
C GLY A 113 -6.31 -13.24 -20.00
N LYS A 114 -6.06 -12.86 -18.74
CA LYS A 114 -5.11 -13.51 -17.81
C LYS A 114 -3.73 -13.72 -18.45
N GLN A 115 -3.18 -12.67 -19.04
CA GLN A 115 -1.96 -12.73 -19.85
C GLN A 115 -0.67 -12.50 -19.05
N VAL A 116 -0.76 -12.13 -17.77
CA VAL A 116 0.40 -11.96 -16.86
C VAL A 116 1.38 -13.15 -16.89
N PRO A 117 0.95 -14.44 -16.90
CA PRO A 117 1.88 -15.57 -17.00
C PRO A 117 2.77 -15.56 -18.26
N GLN A 118 2.35 -14.88 -19.33
CA GLN A 118 3.18 -14.73 -20.54
C GLN A 118 4.38 -13.80 -20.29
N VAL A 119 4.20 -12.79 -19.45
CA VAL A 119 5.26 -11.88 -19.01
C VAL A 119 6.19 -12.58 -18.02
N GLU A 120 5.62 -13.32 -17.06
CA GLU A 120 6.41 -14.09 -16.09
C GLU A 120 7.31 -15.14 -16.76
N ALA A 121 6.84 -15.76 -17.84
CA ALA A 121 7.59 -16.79 -18.58
C ALA A 121 8.91 -16.28 -19.20
N VAL A 122 9.10 -14.96 -19.32
CA VAL A 122 10.33 -14.35 -19.86
C VAL A 122 11.21 -13.73 -18.78
N ALA A 123 10.76 -13.74 -17.54
CA ALA A 123 11.50 -13.25 -16.39
C ALA A 123 12.41 -14.35 -15.82
N LYS A 124 13.67 -14.02 -15.50
CA LYS A 124 14.60 -14.93 -14.81
C LYS A 124 14.34 -15.02 -13.31
N VAL A 125 13.78 -13.97 -12.73
CA VAL A 125 13.36 -13.87 -11.33
C VAL A 125 11.86 -13.54 -11.33
N PRO A 126 11.03 -14.13 -10.46
CA PRO A 126 9.62 -13.76 -10.33
C PRO A 126 9.42 -12.24 -10.28
N LEU A 127 8.38 -11.75 -10.95
CA LEU A 127 8.08 -10.32 -11.01
C LEU A 127 7.23 -9.87 -9.83
N MET A 128 7.39 -8.61 -9.44
CA MET A 128 6.33 -7.88 -8.76
C MET A 128 5.35 -7.36 -9.81
N VAL A 129 4.20 -7.98 -9.95
CA VAL A 129 3.07 -7.45 -10.72
C VAL A 129 2.20 -6.65 -9.77
N SER A 130 2.20 -5.34 -9.95
CA SER A 130 1.61 -4.34 -9.04
C SER A 130 0.43 -3.62 -9.64
N ILE A 131 -0.48 -3.12 -8.79
CA ILE A 131 -1.70 -2.41 -9.19
C ILE A 131 -2.13 -1.45 -8.07
N ASP A 132 -2.92 -0.43 -8.41
CA ASP A 132 -3.66 0.39 -7.44
C ASP A 132 -5.10 -0.12 -7.28
N GLU A 133 -5.36 -1.03 -6.34
CA GLU A 133 -6.71 -1.54 -6.08
C GLU A 133 -7.17 -1.23 -4.66
N GLU A 134 -7.57 0.02 -4.41
CA GLU A 134 -8.02 0.49 -3.10
C GLU A 134 -9.52 0.26 -2.87
N GLY A 135 -10.28 0.20 -3.97
CA GLY A 135 -11.74 0.33 -3.98
C GLY A 135 -12.20 1.77 -4.26
N GLY A 136 -13.50 1.95 -4.47
CA GLY A 136 -14.09 3.25 -4.78
C GLY A 136 -13.48 3.89 -6.03
N ARG A 137 -12.96 5.13 -5.89
CA ARG A 137 -12.42 5.92 -7.01
C ARG A 137 -11.09 5.40 -7.55
N VAL A 138 -10.37 4.57 -6.79
CA VAL A 138 -9.09 3.99 -7.20
C VAL A 138 -9.24 2.47 -7.24
N SER A 139 -9.86 2.01 -8.33
CA SER A 139 -10.13 0.60 -8.58
C SER A 139 -9.86 0.30 -10.06
N ARG A 140 -8.77 -0.38 -10.36
CA ARG A 140 -8.37 -0.70 -11.76
C ARG A 140 -9.03 -1.97 -12.27
N VAL A 141 -9.60 -2.80 -11.38
CA VAL A 141 -10.25 -4.07 -11.76
C VAL A 141 -11.73 -4.11 -11.39
N ALA A 142 -12.39 -2.96 -11.27
CA ALA A 142 -13.83 -2.86 -11.03
C ALA A 142 -14.65 -3.63 -12.09
N ASP A 143 -14.33 -3.45 -13.38
CA ASP A 143 -15.06 -4.09 -14.48
C ASP A 143 -14.85 -5.62 -14.55
N LEU A 144 -13.79 -6.14 -13.95
CA LEU A 144 -13.45 -7.58 -13.99
C LEU A 144 -13.96 -8.36 -12.78
N LEU A 145 -14.05 -7.71 -11.63
CA LEU A 145 -14.23 -8.38 -10.34
C LEU A 145 -15.35 -7.73 -9.49
N GLY A 146 -15.96 -6.66 -9.99
CA GLY A 146 -16.98 -5.87 -9.30
C GLY A 146 -16.39 -4.65 -8.59
N GLU A 147 -17.28 -3.70 -8.26
CA GLU A 147 -16.95 -2.51 -7.48
C GLU A 147 -16.87 -2.85 -5.98
N ASP A 148 -15.86 -2.29 -5.30
CA ASP A 148 -15.81 -2.19 -3.85
C ASP A 148 -16.07 -0.73 -3.43
N PRO A 149 -16.70 -0.49 -2.27
CA PRO A 149 -16.92 0.87 -1.78
C PRO A 149 -15.60 1.59 -1.45
N PRO A 150 -15.57 2.93 -1.43
CA PRO A 150 -14.40 3.67 -0.96
C PRO A 150 -14.05 3.31 0.49
N PRO A 151 -12.75 3.32 0.87
CA PRO A 151 -12.30 3.04 2.24
C PRO A 151 -13.05 3.78 3.36
N ARG A 152 -13.41 5.06 3.16
CA ARG A 152 -14.24 5.79 4.14
C ARG A 152 -15.60 5.13 4.36
N THR A 153 -16.28 4.80 3.27
CA THR A 153 -17.59 4.13 3.31
C THR A 153 -17.47 2.74 3.96
N VAL A 154 -16.35 2.03 3.71
CA VAL A 154 -16.07 0.75 4.39
C VAL A 154 -16.03 0.96 5.90
N ALA A 155 -15.27 1.93 6.39
CA ALA A 155 -15.19 2.23 7.83
C ALA A 155 -16.53 2.64 8.46
N GLU A 156 -17.37 3.37 7.70
CA GLU A 156 -18.68 3.83 8.17
C GLU A 156 -19.77 2.75 8.18
N THR A 157 -19.63 1.71 7.34
CA THR A 157 -20.73 0.76 7.07
C THR A 157 -20.40 -0.71 7.34
N MET A 158 -19.12 -1.04 7.52
CA MET A 158 -18.65 -2.40 7.77
C MET A 158 -17.92 -2.48 9.11
N THR A 159 -17.95 -3.66 9.72
CA THR A 159 -17.07 -4.01 10.84
C THR A 159 -15.64 -4.30 10.35
N PRO A 160 -14.62 -4.25 11.23
CA PRO A 160 -13.25 -4.63 10.87
C PRO A 160 -13.14 -6.04 10.26
N GLU A 161 -13.86 -7.03 10.81
CA GLU A 161 -13.87 -8.39 10.26
C GLU A 161 -14.51 -8.45 8.86
N GLN A 162 -15.58 -7.68 8.60
CA GLN A 162 -16.14 -7.59 7.25
C GLN A 162 -15.17 -6.93 6.26
N THR A 163 -14.38 -5.95 6.73
CA THR A 163 -13.30 -5.34 5.94
C THR A 163 -12.24 -6.38 5.56
N TYR A 164 -11.83 -7.23 6.51
CA TYR A 164 -10.93 -8.36 6.24
C TYR A 164 -11.51 -9.32 5.20
N GLU A 165 -12.76 -9.75 5.36
CA GLU A 165 -13.41 -10.69 4.44
C GLU A 165 -13.53 -10.11 3.02
N MET A 166 -13.86 -8.83 2.90
CA MET A 166 -13.91 -8.09 1.64
C MET A 166 -12.52 -8.05 0.98
N ALA A 167 -11.50 -7.61 1.71
CA ALA A 167 -10.13 -7.52 1.20
C ALA A 167 -9.56 -8.89 0.82
N LEU A 168 -9.86 -9.96 1.58
CA LEU A 168 -9.47 -11.33 1.26
C LEU A 168 -10.11 -11.82 -0.04
N LYS A 169 -11.40 -11.53 -0.25
CA LYS A 169 -12.10 -11.87 -1.48
C LYS A 169 -11.52 -11.11 -2.68
N ARG A 170 -11.29 -9.80 -2.52
CA ARG A 170 -10.70 -8.92 -3.54
C ARG A 170 -9.29 -9.40 -3.90
N GLY A 171 -8.45 -9.63 -2.90
CA GLY A 171 -7.10 -10.16 -3.04
C GLY A 171 -7.06 -11.50 -3.76
N ARG A 172 -7.97 -12.45 -3.48
CA ARG A 172 -8.04 -13.73 -4.23
C ARG A 172 -8.36 -13.52 -5.71
N GLY A 173 -9.23 -12.55 -6.00
CA GLY A 173 -9.51 -12.13 -7.38
C GLY A 173 -8.27 -11.59 -8.07
N LEU A 174 -7.58 -10.64 -7.44
CA LEU A 174 -6.31 -10.07 -7.91
C LEU A 174 -5.25 -11.14 -8.15
N ARG A 175 -5.07 -12.07 -7.19
CA ARG A 175 -4.14 -13.19 -7.33
C ARG A 175 -4.47 -14.06 -8.53
N GLY A 176 -5.76 -14.31 -8.77
CA GLY A 176 -6.26 -15.05 -9.93
C GLY A 176 -6.05 -14.35 -11.28
N LEU A 177 -5.74 -13.05 -11.28
CA LEU A 177 -5.34 -12.26 -12.45
C LEU A 177 -3.80 -12.18 -12.62
N GLY A 178 -3.03 -12.74 -11.67
CA GLY A 178 -1.57 -12.71 -11.68
C GLY A 178 -0.96 -11.55 -10.89
N ILE A 179 -1.75 -10.75 -10.18
CA ILE A 179 -1.25 -9.68 -9.31
C ILE A 179 -0.52 -10.31 -8.10
N THR A 180 0.55 -9.64 -7.67
CA THR A 180 1.39 -10.06 -6.54
C THR A 180 1.55 -8.97 -5.49
N VAL A 181 1.43 -7.70 -5.89
CA VAL A 181 1.54 -6.52 -5.02
C VAL A 181 0.31 -5.68 -5.26
N ASP A 182 -0.31 -5.20 -4.20
CA ASP A 182 -1.36 -4.19 -4.29
C ASP A 182 -0.89 -2.96 -3.52
N TYR A 183 -0.96 -1.79 -4.14
CA TYR A 183 -0.66 -0.52 -3.51
C TYR A 183 -1.84 -0.05 -2.67
N ALA A 184 -2.24 -0.91 -1.74
CA ALA A 184 -3.28 -0.72 -0.76
C ALA A 184 -2.89 -1.48 0.53
N PRO A 185 -3.35 -1.04 1.70
CA PRO A 185 -4.31 0.05 1.93
C PRO A 185 -3.70 1.44 2.05
N VAL A 186 -4.52 2.48 1.83
CA VAL A 186 -4.20 3.85 2.23
C VAL A 186 -4.32 3.97 3.75
N VAL A 187 -3.28 4.51 4.39
CA VAL A 187 -3.20 4.74 5.84
C VAL A 187 -3.10 6.22 6.20
N ASP A 188 -3.31 7.10 5.23
CA ASP A 188 -3.39 8.54 5.46
C ASP A 188 -4.59 8.87 6.36
N VAL A 189 -4.39 9.69 7.39
CA VAL A 189 -5.45 10.13 8.31
C VAL A 189 -6.07 11.43 7.78
N SER A 190 -7.32 11.41 7.31
CA SER A 190 -7.86 12.55 6.57
C SER A 190 -9.34 12.85 6.83
N SER A 191 -9.62 14.12 7.12
CA SER A 191 -10.98 14.70 7.17
C SER A 191 -11.36 15.44 5.88
N GLN A 192 -10.58 15.27 4.80
CA GLN A 192 -10.80 15.99 3.54
C GLN A 192 -12.17 15.64 2.91
N PRO A 193 -12.78 16.54 2.12
CA PRO A 193 -13.94 16.22 1.30
C PRO A 193 -13.69 14.99 0.42
N ALA A 194 -14.72 14.18 0.17
CA ALA A 194 -14.61 12.88 -0.49
C ALA A 194 -13.87 12.94 -1.84
N ASN A 195 -14.07 13.99 -2.63
CA ASN A 195 -13.47 14.18 -3.94
C ASN A 195 -12.05 14.80 -3.92
N SER A 196 -11.42 14.93 -2.75
CA SER A 196 -10.05 15.43 -2.62
C SER A 196 -9.02 14.34 -2.99
N VAL A 197 -7.74 14.73 -3.09
CA VAL A 197 -6.63 13.83 -3.46
C VAL A 197 -6.58 12.58 -2.58
N ILE A 198 -6.72 12.73 -1.26
CA ILE A 198 -6.93 11.61 -0.34
C ILE A 198 -8.44 11.41 -0.16
N GLY A 199 -9.15 12.35 0.47
CA GLY A 199 -10.60 12.31 0.56
C GLY A 199 -11.14 10.96 1.07
N ASP A 200 -12.09 10.38 0.35
CA ASP A 200 -12.74 9.10 0.71
C ASP A 200 -11.86 7.85 0.53
N ARG A 201 -10.61 8.01 0.06
CA ARG A 201 -9.59 6.95 0.06
C ARG A 201 -9.01 6.70 1.45
N SER A 202 -9.14 7.66 2.37
CA SER A 202 -8.81 7.46 3.77
C SER A 202 -9.98 6.80 4.50
N PHE A 203 -9.69 5.83 5.38
CA PHE A 203 -10.71 5.21 6.22
C PHE A 203 -11.35 6.19 7.22
N SER A 204 -10.60 7.14 7.77
CA SER A 204 -11.08 8.04 8.82
C SER A 204 -10.14 9.23 9.04
N ASP A 205 -10.63 10.26 9.76
CA ASP A 205 -9.82 11.32 10.33
C ASP A 205 -9.31 11.02 11.75
N ASP A 206 -9.62 9.83 12.27
CA ASP A 206 -9.11 9.25 13.50
C ASP A 206 -8.01 8.20 13.20
N PRO A 207 -6.76 8.40 13.69
CA PRO A 207 -5.66 7.46 13.48
C PRO A 207 -5.94 6.03 13.98
N ASP A 208 -6.71 5.87 15.06
CA ASP A 208 -6.98 4.53 15.62
C ASP A 208 -7.92 3.75 14.71
N VAL A 209 -8.93 4.43 14.15
CA VAL A 209 -9.85 3.84 13.16
C VAL A 209 -9.10 3.50 11.87
N VAL A 210 -8.21 4.38 11.40
CA VAL A 210 -7.37 4.08 10.22
C VAL A 210 -6.51 2.84 10.47
N THR A 211 -5.89 2.74 11.65
CA THR A 211 -5.04 1.60 12.03
C THR A 211 -5.82 0.29 12.01
N GLU A 212 -7.00 0.27 12.65
CA GLU A 212 -7.84 -0.92 12.74
C GLU A 212 -8.29 -1.40 11.35
N TYR A 213 -8.91 -0.52 10.55
CA TYR A 213 -9.47 -0.91 9.26
C TYR A 213 -8.42 -1.19 8.20
N ALA A 214 -7.36 -0.38 8.12
CA ALA A 214 -6.27 -0.65 7.20
C ALA A 214 -5.49 -1.91 7.61
N GLY A 215 -5.33 -2.18 8.90
CA GLY A 215 -4.74 -3.43 9.38
C GLY A 215 -5.51 -4.66 8.91
N GLU A 216 -6.84 -4.64 9.03
CA GLU A 216 -7.69 -5.73 8.54
C GLU A 216 -7.69 -5.85 7.01
N TYR A 217 -7.68 -4.73 6.29
CA TYR A 217 -7.55 -4.73 4.82
C TYR A 217 -6.22 -5.36 4.38
N ALA A 218 -5.10 -4.93 4.98
CA ALA A 218 -3.77 -5.46 4.71
C ALA A 218 -3.68 -6.96 5.06
N ARG A 219 -4.28 -7.38 6.19
CA ARG A 219 -4.39 -8.79 6.57
C ARG A 219 -5.12 -9.61 5.52
N GLY A 220 -6.23 -9.11 4.99
CA GLY A 220 -7.01 -9.77 3.93
C GLY A 220 -6.20 -9.97 2.64
N LEU A 221 -5.51 -8.92 2.18
CA LEU A 221 -4.62 -9.00 1.01
C LEU A 221 -3.48 -10.00 1.21
N ARG A 222 -2.84 -9.97 2.39
CA ARG A 222 -1.75 -10.87 2.74
C ARG A 222 -2.20 -12.33 2.77
N ASP A 223 -3.35 -12.61 3.39
CA ASP A 223 -3.93 -13.96 3.46
C ASP A 223 -4.41 -14.46 2.08
N ALA A 224 -4.64 -13.55 1.13
CA ALA A 224 -4.86 -13.89 -0.28
C ALA A 224 -3.57 -14.17 -1.07
N GLY A 225 -2.40 -13.98 -0.45
CA GLY A 225 -1.09 -14.20 -1.06
C GLY A 225 -0.57 -13.00 -1.86
N LEU A 226 -1.03 -11.78 -1.55
CA LEU A 226 -0.47 -10.54 -2.09
C LEU A 226 0.43 -9.86 -1.06
N LEU A 227 1.34 -9.01 -1.52
CA LEU A 227 2.02 -8.02 -0.70
C LEU A 227 1.16 -6.75 -0.62
N PRO A 228 0.50 -6.46 0.52
CA PRO A 228 -0.08 -5.14 0.75
C PRO A 228 1.01 -4.08 0.93
N VAL A 229 0.74 -2.85 0.49
CA VAL A 229 1.66 -1.71 0.63
C VAL A 229 0.93 -0.53 1.25
N ILE A 230 1.30 -0.18 2.48
CA ILE A 230 0.70 0.97 3.18
C ILE A 230 1.25 2.29 2.63
N LYS A 231 0.38 3.26 2.40
CA LYS A 231 0.72 4.55 1.75
C LYS A 231 -0.07 5.74 2.29
N HIS A 232 0.42 6.98 2.23
CA HIS A 232 1.69 7.43 1.59
C HIS A 232 2.60 8.02 2.67
N PHE A 233 3.63 7.28 3.08
CA PHE A 233 4.51 7.71 4.19
C PHE A 233 5.18 9.06 3.88
N PRO A 234 5.30 10.00 4.85
CA PRO A 234 4.89 9.90 6.26
C PRO A 234 3.47 10.42 6.59
N GLY A 235 2.59 10.55 5.59
CA GLY A 235 1.19 10.96 5.77
C GLY A 235 0.79 12.11 4.86
N HIS A 236 -0.06 11.82 3.87
CA HIS A 236 -0.58 12.79 2.89
C HIS A 236 -1.92 13.41 3.35
N GLY A 237 -2.60 12.79 4.32
CA GLY A 237 -3.99 13.11 4.69
C GLY A 237 -4.26 14.56 5.11
N ALA A 238 -3.23 15.26 5.59
CA ALA A 238 -3.25 16.68 5.98
C ALA A 238 -2.32 17.59 5.15
N ALA A 239 -1.77 17.10 4.03
CA ALA A 239 -0.88 17.89 3.18
C ALA A 239 -1.59 19.09 2.53
N SER A 240 -0.80 20.10 2.14
CA SER A 240 -1.30 21.39 1.65
C SER A 240 -1.96 21.36 0.26
N GLY A 241 -1.97 20.22 -0.43
CA GLY A 241 -2.48 20.11 -1.80
C GLY A 241 -2.30 18.72 -2.42
N ASP A 242 -2.23 18.66 -3.74
CA ASP A 242 -2.12 17.43 -4.53
C ASP A 242 -0.73 17.30 -5.18
N SER A 243 0.01 16.26 -4.79
CA SER A 243 1.37 15.96 -5.28
C SER A 243 1.42 15.64 -6.78
N HIS A 244 0.30 15.24 -7.41
CA HIS A 244 0.23 15.09 -8.86
C HIS A 244 0.40 16.44 -9.58
N THR A 245 0.00 17.54 -8.94
CA THR A 245 -0.08 18.87 -9.56
C THR A 245 1.06 19.81 -9.20
N GLY A 246 1.86 19.48 -8.18
CA GLY A 246 3.04 20.24 -7.77
C GLY A 246 3.55 19.84 -6.40
N ALA A 247 4.52 20.59 -5.87
CA ALA A 247 5.06 20.37 -4.53
C ALA A 247 3.99 20.57 -3.45
N VAL A 248 4.00 19.70 -2.45
CA VAL A 248 3.07 19.72 -1.31
C VAL A 248 3.84 19.63 -0.01
N THR A 249 3.34 20.31 1.02
CA THR A 249 3.96 20.36 2.34
C THR A 249 3.00 19.79 3.38
N THR A 250 3.50 18.92 4.26
CA THR A 250 2.72 18.36 5.38
C THR A 250 2.74 19.31 6.58
N PRO A 251 1.94 19.04 7.61
CA PRO A 251 2.25 19.50 8.96
C PRO A 251 3.68 19.10 9.38
N PRO A 252 4.29 19.82 10.34
CA PRO A 252 5.62 19.47 10.82
C PRO A 252 5.69 18.08 11.45
N LEU A 253 6.89 17.48 11.47
CA LEU A 253 7.13 16.11 11.90
C LEU A 253 6.56 15.78 13.30
N ASP A 254 6.65 16.71 14.26
CA ASP A 254 6.15 16.51 15.62
C ASP A 254 4.63 16.32 15.67
N GLN A 255 3.89 16.97 14.77
CA GLN A 255 2.46 16.75 14.61
C GLN A 255 2.18 15.39 13.97
N LEU A 256 2.90 15.06 12.88
CA LEU A 256 2.76 13.77 12.20
C LEU A 256 2.99 12.59 13.16
N GLN A 257 4.01 12.68 14.04
CA GLN A 257 4.32 11.66 15.05
C GLN A 257 3.14 11.31 15.97
N THR A 258 2.24 12.26 16.20
CA THR A 258 1.08 12.09 17.11
C THR A 258 -0.21 11.73 16.39
N ARG A 259 -0.23 11.75 15.05
CA ARG A 259 -1.43 11.55 14.25
C ARG A 259 -1.16 10.68 13.02
N ASP A 260 -0.55 11.23 11.99
CA ASP A 260 -0.40 10.59 10.67
C ASP A 260 0.57 9.40 10.67
N LEU A 261 1.56 9.40 11.57
CA LEU A 261 2.53 8.30 11.73
C LEU A 261 2.04 7.19 12.66
N VAL A 262 0.89 7.35 13.33
CA VAL A 262 0.33 6.31 14.22
C VAL A 262 -0.01 5.04 13.43
N PRO A 263 -0.75 5.07 12.30
CA PRO A 263 -1.00 3.86 11.52
C PRO A 263 0.28 3.19 11.03
N PHE A 264 1.28 3.95 10.59
CA PHE A 264 2.57 3.38 10.20
C PHE A 264 3.28 2.70 11.37
N ARG A 265 3.27 3.30 12.57
CA ARG A 265 3.88 2.72 13.76
C ARG A 265 3.35 1.32 14.08
N GLU A 266 2.04 1.16 13.97
CA GLU A 266 1.35 -0.06 14.37
C GLU A 266 1.32 -1.13 13.26
N LEU A 267 1.55 -0.76 11.99
CA LEU A 267 1.37 -1.67 10.85
C LEU A 267 2.66 -2.09 10.15
N VAL A 268 3.78 -1.37 10.32
CA VAL A 268 5.03 -1.62 9.55
C VAL A 268 5.62 -3.02 9.73
N ASP A 269 5.44 -3.68 10.87
CA ASP A 269 5.98 -5.01 11.15
C ASP A 269 4.98 -6.15 10.84
N THR A 270 3.84 -5.84 10.23
CA THR A 270 2.80 -6.81 9.88
C THR A 270 3.03 -7.50 8.51
N GLY A 271 4.24 -7.43 7.95
CA GLY A 271 4.55 -8.03 6.66
C GLY A 271 3.99 -7.25 5.45
N VAL A 272 3.92 -5.92 5.58
CA VAL A 272 3.55 -4.98 4.52
C VAL A 272 4.81 -4.45 3.80
N GLY A 273 4.64 -3.95 2.58
CA GLY A 273 5.53 -2.93 2.00
C GLY A 273 5.11 -1.53 2.47
N VAL A 274 5.96 -0.53 2.24
CA VAL A 274 5.61 0.88 2.50
C VAL A 274 5.93 1.72 1.28
N MET A 275 4.96 2.53 0.84
CA MET A 275 5.17 3.52 -0.21
C MET A 275 5.39 4.91 0.40
N VAL A 276 6.45 5.58 -0.02
CA VAL A 276 6.81 6.93 0.43
C VAL A 276 6.36 7.96 -0.59
N GLY A 277 5.51 8.89 -0.15
CA GLY A 277 4.94 9.94 -1.00
C GLY A 277 5.89 11.09 -1.30
N HIS A 278 5.52 11.94 -2.26
CA HIS A 278 6.29 13.13 -2.64
C HIS A 278 5.96 14.34 -1.76
N LEU A 279 6.24 14.21 -0.46
CA LEU A 279 5.85 15.16 0.58
C LEU A 279 7.04 15.95 1.13
N GLU A 280 6.98 17.27 1.15
CA GLU A 280 7.94 18.10 1.90
C GLU A 280 7.50 18.17 3.36
N VAL A 281 8.38 17.77 4.29
CA VAL A 281 8.01 17.57 5.71
C VAL A 281 8.87 18.47 6.61
N PRO A 282 8.31 19.56 7.14
CA PRO A 282 9.05 20.45 8.04
C PRO A 282 9.59 19.69 9.26
N GLY A 283 10.88 19.83 9.54
CA GLY A 283 11.56 19.13 10.63
C GLY A 283 12.06 17.72 10.28
N LEU A 284 11.83 17.25 9.05
CA LEU A 284 12.34 15.95 8.55
C LEU A 284 13.10 16.08 7.24
N THR A 285 12.47 16.64 6.19
CA THR A 285 13.10 16.77 4.87
C THR A 285 13.76 18.13 4.70
N ALA A 286 14.80 18.19 3.85
CA ALA A 286 15.40 19.45 3.47
C ALA A 286 14.41 20.27 2.62
N PRO A 287 14.48 21.62 2.65
CA PRO A 287 13.60 22.46 1.83
C PRO A 287 13.67 22.08 0.35
N GLY A 288 12.51 21.91 -0.28
CA GLY A 288 12.45 21.52 -1.70
C GLY A 288 12.73 20.05 -1.99
N VAL A 289 12.97 19.20 -0.97
CA VAL A 289 13.24 17.77 -1.13
C VAL A 289 12.04 16.96 -0.61
N PRO A 290 11.29 16.28 -1.49
CA PRO A 290 10.22 15.37 -1.10
C PRO A 290 10.71 14.14 -0.34
N ALA A 291 9.85 13.55 0.51
CA ALA A 291 10.18 12.41 1.36
C ALA A 291 10.68 11.19 0.57
N SER A 292 10.10 10.91 -0.61
CA SER A 292 10.49 9.79 -1.48
C SER A 292 11.95 9.84 -1.99
N ILE A 293 12.61 10.99 -1.92
CA ILE A 293 14.01 11.18 -2.30
C ILE A 293 14.85 11.75 -1.13
N SER A 294 14.33 11.69 0.10
CA SER A 294 14.99 12.21 1.29
C SER A 294 15.63 11.07 2.11
N PRO A 295 16.97 11.04 2.27
CA PRO A 295 17.63 10.06 3.13
C PRO A 295 17.13 10.10 4.58
N ALA A 296 16.73 11.28 5.07
CA ALA A 296 16.20 11.44 6.42
C ALA A 296 14.84 10.76 6.59
N ALA A 297 13.95 10.86 5.59
CA ALA A 297 12.65 10.18 5.63
C ALA A 297 12.79 8.65 5.50
N MET A 298 13.68 8.19 4.62
CA MET A 298 14.00 6.76 4.50
C MET A 298 14.60 6.21 5.78
N THR A 299 15.53 6.94 6.42
CA THR A 299 16.14 6.55 7.69
C THR A 299 15.12 6.53 8.83
N LEU A 300 14.21 7.52 8.89
CA LEU A 300 13.12 7.53 9.86
C LEU A 300 12.30 6.24 9.75
N LEU A 301 11.81 5.91 8.55
CA LEU A 301 11.05 4.68 8.29
C LEU A 301 11.85 3.41 8.62
N ARG A 302 13.08 3.29 8.11
CA ARG A 302 13.93 2.11 8.34
C ARG A 302 14.20 1.84 9.79
N THR A 303 14.51 2.88 10.56
CA THR A 303 14.92 2.70 11.96
C THR A 303 13.75 2.63 12.92
N GLY A 304 12.57 3.14 12.55
CA GLY A 304 11.42 3.33 13.46
C GLY A 304 11.65 4.38 14.55
N THR A 305 12.91 4.78 14.74
CA THR A 305 13.37 5.67 15.80
C THR A 305 13.00 7.09 15.45
N GLY A 306 12.41 7.81 16.41
CA GLY A 306 11.92 9.16 16.19
C GLY A 306 10.42 9.21 15.91
N TYR A 307 9.75 8.12 15.58
CA TYR A 307 8.28 8.08 15.60
C TYR A 307 7.71 6.88 16.35
N GLY A 308 8.54 6.20 17.16
CA GLY A 308 8.10 5.20 18.14
C GLY A 308 7.71 3.85 17.53
N ALA A 309 8.18 3.53 16.33
CA ALA A 309 7.87 2.27 15.65
C ALA A 309 8.98 1.24 15.76
N PRO A 310 8.67 -0.05 15.53
CA PRO A 310 9.67 -1.04 15.19
C PRO A 310 10.47 -0.63 13.94
N ALA A 311 11.68 -1.14 13.81
CA ALA A 311 12.46 -0.97 12.59
C ALA A 311 11.78 -1.68 11.41
N PHE A 312 11.79 -1.06 10.23
CA PHE A 312 11.16 -1.59 9.02
C PHE A 312 12.17 -2.25 8.07
N ASP A 313 12.05 -3.57 7.92
CA ASP A 313 12.88 -4.37 6.99
C ASP A 313 12.13 -4.87 5.74
N GLY A 314 10.88 -4.45 5.54
CA GLY A 314 10.14 -4.72 4.31
C GLY A 314 10.60 -3.85 3.12
N PRO A 315 10.07 -4.08 1.92
CA PRO A 315 10.37 -3.26 0.76
C PRO A 315 9.81 -1.83 0.89
N ILE A 316 10.65 -0.83 0.62
CA ILE A 316 10.24 0.57 0.46
C ILE A 316 10.06 0.88 -1.02
N PHE A 317 8.86 1.31 -1.38
CA PHE A 317 8.50 1.81 -2.70
C PHE A 317 8.48 3.34 -2.71
N THR A 318 8.86 3.96 -3.82
CA THR A 318 8.46 5.34 -4.08
C THR A 318 7.02 5.39 -4.60
N ASP A 319 6.36 6.53 -4.42
CA ASP A 319 5.27 6.96 -5.30
C ASP A 319 5.80 7.23 -6.74
N ASP A 320 4.92 7.53 -7.70
CA ASP A 320 5.28 7.66 -9.12
C ASP A 320 6.25 8.84 -9.44
N LEU A 321 7.46 8.49 -9.86
CA LEU A 321 8.54 9.42 -10.16
C LEU A 321 8.44 10.14 -11.53
N SER A 322 7.49 9.76 -12.40
CA SER A 322 7.41 10.26 -13.79
C SER A 322 6.12 11.01 -14.14
N GLY A 323 4.99 10.69 -13.51
CA GLY A 323 3.70 11.32 -13.76
C GLY A 323 3.33 12.40 -12.75
N MET A 324 4.11 12.57 -11.67
CA MET A 324 3.78 13.49 -10.57
C MET A 324 4.66 14.74 -10.56
N ARG A 325 4.03 15.92 -10.66
CA ARG A 325 4.73 17.21 -10.74
C ARG A 325 5.50 17.61 -9.48
N ALA A 326 5.21 17.00 -8.33
CA ALA A 326 6.03 17.14 -7.13
C ALA A 326 7.50 16.71 -7.35
N ILE A 327 7.73 15.82 -8.32
CA ILE A 327 9.06 15.36 -8.77
C ILE A 327 9.42 15.97 -10.12
N THR A 328 8.55 15.85 -11.12
CA THR A 328 8.90 16.15 -12.52
C THR A 328 9.10 17.62 -12.84
N ASP A 329 8.62 18.53 -11.98
CA ASP A 329 8.97 19.96 -12.08
C ASP A 329 10.47 20.21 -11.74
N LYS A 330 11.18 19.24 -11.13
CA LYS A 330 12.56 19.38 -10.63
C LYS A 330 13.54 18.36 -11.22
N LEU A 331 13.12 17.11 -11.43
CA LEU A 331 13.98 16.00 -11.86
C LEU A 331 13.32 15.23 -13.00
N ASP A 332 14.12 14.79 -13.97
CA ASP A 332 13.69 13.77 -14.93
C ASP A 332 13.71 12.36 -14.33
N THR A 333 13.16 11.36 -15.04
CA THR A 333 13.04 9.99 -14.54
C THR A 333 14.39 9.37 -14.13
N PRO A 334 15.47 9.40 -14.94
CA PRO A 334 16.78 8.89 -14.51
C PRO A 334 17.31 9.55 -13.23
N GLN A 335 17.18 10.87 -13.11
CA GLN A 335 17.63 11.61 -11.92
C GLN A 335 16.77 11.29 -10.69
N ALA A 336 15.45 11.18 -10.85
CA ALA A 336 14.52 10.89 -9.78
C ALA A 336 14.72 9.47 -9.23
N VAL A 337 14.89 8.48 -10.10
CA VAL A 337 15.19 7.08 -9.72
C VAL A 337 16.51 7.01 -8.97
N ALA A 338 17.56 7.66 -9.48
CA ALA A 338 18.84 7.73 -8.79
C ALA A 338 18.74 8.37 -7.40
N ALA A 339 18.02 9.48 -7.27
CA ALA A 339 17.83 10.16 -6.00
C ALA A 339 17.07 9.29 -4.99
N ALA A 340 16.01 8.60 -5.43
CA ALA A 340 15.21 7.71 -4.60
C ALA A 340 16.02 6.50 -4.08
N LEU A 341 16.70 5.79 -4.98
CA LEU A 341 17.49 4.63 -4.61
C LEU A 341 18.66 5.02 -3.71
N THR A 342 19.33 6.15 -4.00
CA THR A 342 20.40 6.69 -3.13
C THR A 342 19.87 7.07 -1.75
N ALA A 343 18.64 7.62 -1.66
CA ALA A 343 18.02 7.95 -0.39
C ALA A 343 17.67 6.73 0.46
N GLY A 344 17.45 5.56 -0.14
CA GLY A 344 17.19 4.30 0.58
C GLY A 344 15.87 3.61 0.23
N ALA A 345 15.18 4.05 -0.84
CA ALA A 345 14.11 3.25 -1.43
C ALA A 345 14.68 1.94 -2.00
N ASP A 346 13.92 0.84 -1.93
CA ASP A 346 14.30 -0.41 -2.58
C ASP A 346 13.70 -0.53 -3.98
N VAL A 347 12.50 0.01 -4.20
CA VAL A 347 11.79 -0.08 -5.47
C VAL A 347 11.42 1.31 -5.94
N ALA A 348 12.00 1.72 -7.06
CA ALA A 348 11.64 2.96 -7.75
C ALA A 348 10.49 2.69 -8.72
N LEU A 349 9.36 3.37 -8.50
CA LEU A 349 8.14 3.27 -9.32
C LEU A 349 8.03 4.44 -10.30
N TRP A 350 7.70 4.15 -11.56
CA TRP A 350 7.26 5.15 -12.53
C TRP A 350 6.40 4.49 -13.63
N LEU A 351 5.89 5.24 -14.62
CA LEU A 351 4.73 4.82 -15.43
C LEU A 351 5.01 4.32 -16.86
N THR A 352 6.27 4.30 -17.29
CA THR A 352 6.64 4.06 -18.70
C THR A 352 7.85 3.11 -18.83
N THR A 353 8.00 2.46 -19.98
CA THR A 353 9.09 1.49 -20.22
C THR A 353 10.27 2.08 -21.00
N ASP A 354 10.08 3.17 -21.74
CA ASP A 354 11.05 3.74 -22.67
C ASP A 354 12.36 4.17 -21.98
N GLU A 355 12.28 4.68 -20.75
CA GLU A 355 13.41 5.21 -19.99
C GLU A 355 14.26 4.12 -19.30
N VAL A 356 13.80 2.86 -19.25
CA VAL A 356 14.49 1.79 -18.50
C VAL A 356 15.96 1.64 -18.88
N PRO A 357 16.36 1.60 -20.17
CA PRO A 357 17.77 1.44 -20.53
C PRO A 357 18.64 2.60 -20.03
N GLU A 358 18.16 3.83 -20.15
CA GLU A 358 18.89 5.04 -19.71
C GLU A 358 18.99 5.10 -18.18
N VAL A 359 17.91 4.76 -17.47
CA VAL A 359 17.90 4.64 -16.00
C VAL A 359 18.96 3.65 -15.54
N LEU A 360 19.02 2.47 -16.15
CA LEU A 360 20.00 1.44 -15.79
C LEU A 360 21.44 1.88 -16.06
N ASP A 361 21.70 2.48 -17.23
CA ASP A 361 23.03 3.03 -17.56
C ASP A 361 23.47 4.08 -16.53
N HIS A 362 22.55 4.95 -16.12
CA HIS A 362 22.81 5.96 -15.11
C HIS A 362 23.11 5.35 -13.74
N LEU A 363 22.34 4.35 -13.31
CA LEU A 363 22.56 3.65 -12.04
C LEU A 363 23.88 2.88 -12.02
N GLU A 364 24.27 2.22 -13.12
CA GLU A 364 25.57 1.56 -13.23
C GLU A 364 26.73 2.56 -13.07
N ALA A 365 26.61 3.75 -13.64
CA ALA A 365 27.60 4.82 -13.47
C ALA A 365 27.66 5.34 -12.00
N LEU A 366 26.52 5.41 -11.31
CA LEU A 366 26.48 5.80 -9.90
C LEU A 366 27.12 4.76 -8.99
N VAL A 367 26.90 3.47 -9.26
CA VAL A 367 27.58 2.38 -8.53
C VAL A 367 29.08 2.40 -8.81
N ALA A 368 29.49 2.53 -10.08
CA ALA A 368 30.89 2.60 -10.46
C ALA A 368 31.63 3.80 -9.83
N SER A 369 30.94 4.93 -9.64
CA SER A 369 31.51 6.11 -8.98
C SER A 369 31.41 6.08 -7.45
N GLY A 370 30.74 5.08 -6.86
CA GLY A 370 30.55 4.95 -5.42
C GLY A 370 29.50 5.90 -4.81
N LYS A 371 28.74 6.62 -5.64
CA LYS A 371 27.63 7.49 -5.19
C LYS A 371 26.42 6.68 -4.74
N LEU A 372 26.21 5.51 -5.33
CA LEU A 372 25.31 4.47 -4.85
C LEU A 372 26.17 3.27 -4.44
N SER A 373 26.10 2.84 -3.18
CA SER A 373 26.97 1.74 -2.73
C SER A 373 26.45 0.39 -3.22
N GLN A 374 27.36 -0.53 -3.59
CA GLN A 374 26.99 -1.90 -3.95
C GLN A 374 26.27 -2.62 -2.79
N GLN A 375 26.66 -2.34 -1.54
CA GLN A 375 26.02 -2.93 -0.37
C GLN A 375 24.53 -2.54 -0.28
N GLN A 376 24.21 -1.25 -0.49
CA GLN A 376 22.84 -0.77 -0.49
C GLN A 376 22.00 -1.41 -1.60
N VAL A 377 22.57 -1.57 -2.80
CA VAL A 377 21.93 -2.30 -3.90
C VAL A 377 21.65 -3.75 -3.49
N ASP A 378 22.64 -4.44 -2.92
CA ASP A 378 22.51 -5.83 -2.51
C ASP A 378 21.45 -6.00 -1.40
N ASP A 379 21.43 -5.10 -0.41
CA ASP A 379 20.43 -5.09 0.66
C ASP A 379 19.01 -4.91 0.12
N SER A 380 18.81 -3.96 -0.80
CA SER A 380 17.52 -3.72 -1.45
C SER A 380 17.10 -4.89 -2.32
N VAL A 381 18.01 -5.48 -3.11
CA VAL A 381 17.73 -6.68 -3.90
C VAL A 381 17.28 -7.84 -3.02
N LEU A 382 17.91 -8.02 -1.85
CA LEU A 382 17.51 -9.06 -0.91
C LEU A 382 16.13 -8.80 -0.31
N ARG A 383 15.77 -7.56 0.05
CA ARG A 383 14.41 -7.21 0.51
C ARG A 383 13.37 -7.51 -0.55
N VAL A 384 13.63 -7.10 -1.80
CA VAL A 384 12.75 -7.37 -2.94
C VAL A 384 12.63 -8.88 -3.21
N ALA A 385 13.73 -9.62 -3.13
CA ALA A 385 13.73 -11.07 -3.32
C ALA A 385 12.95 -11.82 -2.23
N ARG A 386 13.05 -11.38 -0.96
CA ARG A 386 12.23 -11.90 0.15
C ARG A 386 10.75 -11.64 -0.09
N ALA A 387 10.41 -10.41 -0.48
CA ALA A 387 9.03 -10.03 -0.79
C ALA A 387 8.43 -10.85 -1.95
N LYS A 388 9.27 -11.28 -2.90
CA LYS A 388 8.89 -12.18 -4.00
C LYS A 388 8.86 -13.67 -3.61
N GLY A 389 9.28 -14.03 -2.40
CA GLY A 389 9.42 -15.42 -1.95
C GLY A 389 10.57 -16.19 -2.61
N VAL A 390 11.53 -15.50 -3.23
CA VAL A 390 12.68 -16.11 -3.93
C VAL A 390 13.78 -16.50 -2.93
N VAL A 391 13.94 -15.70 -1.87
CA VAL A 391 14.88 -15.94 -0.78
C VAL A 391 14.10 -16.12 0.51
N THR A 392 14.42 -17.16 1.28
CA THR A 392 13.82 -17.47 2.58
C THR A 392 14.85 -17.35 3.68
N CYS A 393 15.14 -16.10 4.00
CA CYS A 393 15.57 -15.60 5.29
C CYS A 393 14.84 -14.26 5.49
#